data_AF-A0A8S2ZVF3-F1
#
_entry.id   AF-A0A8S2ZVF3-F1
#
_cell.length_a   1.000
_cell.length_b   1.000
_cell.length_c   1.000
_cell.angle_alpha   90.00
_cell.angle_beta   90.00
_cell.angle_gamma   90.00
#
_symmetry.space_group_name_H-M   'P 1'
#
loop_
_entity.id
_entity.type
_entity.pdbx_description
1 polymer ?
#
loop_
_entity_poly.entity_id
_entity_poly.type
_entity_poly.pdbx_seq_one_letter_code
_entity_poly.pdbx_strand_id
1 'polypeptide(L)'
;MFGIFLPGMDSNDYDHIVPAVGIRYKNTNEYDPDDTLIYYDLYVDRKFEGTLSEDEMGSTRKMISRQMNACDGRIPLEVTVSKWDEPNLAFNEDPIEMDGIVTVYNLNIGSTYVLLRYSSYKNVPTKGDADAFMKSLHDFKHEFTADDTSYIYEDPKKIPSKGSVYYRCVLQPDECLSTC
;
A
#
# COMPACT_ATOMS: atom_id res chain seq x y z
N MET A 1 -2.37 -1.61 -7.75
CA MET A 1 -0.94 -1.64 -8.17
C MET A 1 -0.07 -1.66 -6.91
N PHE A 2 1.02 -2.43 -6.83
CA PHE A 2 1.93 -2.42 -5.68
C PHE A 2 3.32 -1.94 -6.12
N GLY A 3 3.86 -0.92 -5.44
CA GLY A 3 5.24 -0.48 -5.62
C GLY A 3 6.17 -1.33 -4.75
N ILE A 4 7.27 -1.81 -5.34
CA ILE A 4 8.30 -2.57 -4.63
C ILE A 4 9.56 -1.71 -4.60
N PHE A 5 10.11 -1.53 -3.40
CA PHE A 5 11.41 -0.91 -3.20
C PHE A 5 12.49 -1.99 -3.33
N LEU A 6 13.43 -1.81 -4.26
CA LEU A 6 14.56 -2.72 -4.45
C LEU A 6 15.82 -2.11 -3.82
N PRO A 7 16.24 -2.55 -2.62
CA PRO A 7 17.48 -2.09 -2.02
C PRO A 7 18.70 -2.65 -2.78
N GLY A 8 19.70 -1.81 -3.06
CA GLY A 8 21.01 -2.26 -3.56
C GLY A 8 21.25 -2.11 -5.06
N MET A 9 20.39 -1.39 -5.79
CA MET A 9 20.76 -0.87 -7.11
C MET A 9 21.67 0.34 -6.90
N ASP A 10 22.87 0.27 -7.47
CA ASP A 10 23.94 1.28 -7.37
C ASP A 10 23.61 2.47 -8.29
N SER A 11 22.42 3.06 -8.11
CA SER A 11 22.02 4.29 -8.78
C SER A 11 22.12 5.43 -7.78
N ASN A 12 22.69 6.56 -8.22
CA ASN A 12 22.95 7.72 -7.37
C ASN A 12 21.66 8.49 -6.98
N ASP A 13 20.51 7.95 -7.39
CA ASP A 13 19.15 8.40 -7.21
C ASP A 13 18.30 7.29 -6.59
N TYR A 14 18.52 6.99 -5.30
CA TYR A 14 17.42 7.07 -4.34
C TYR A 14 16.26 6.05 -4.36
N ASP A 15 15.62 5.72 -5.49
CA ASP A 15 14.24 5.24 -5.48
C ASP A 15 13.69 4.97 -6.88
N HIS A 16 13.96 3.79 -7.45
CA HIS A 16 13.13 3.29 -8.54
C HIS A 16 11.90 2.60 -7.96
N ILE A 17 10.79 3.32 -7.87
CA ILE A 17 9.47 2.72 -7.65
C ILE A 17 9.04 2.05 -8.95
N VAL A 18 9.36 0.76 -9.07
CA VAL A 18 8.93 -0.02 -10.23
C VAL A 18 7.53 -0.60 -9.99
N PRO A 19 6.58 -0.40 -10.92
CA PRO A 19 5.30 -1.09 -10.84
C PRO A 19 5.53 -2.58 -11.06
N ALA A 20 5.29 -3.37 -10.01
CA ALA A 20 5.18 -4.81 -10.13
C ALA A 20 3.90 -5.14 -10.91
N VAL A 21 4.05 -5.86 -12.03
CA VAL A 21 2.94 -6.21 -12.94
C VAL A 21 2.62 -7.69 -12.92
N GLY A 22 3.42 -8.50 -12.25
CA GLY A 22 3.14 -9.93 -12.07
C GLY A 22 4.15 -10.63 -11.18
N ILE A 23 3.79 -11.82 -10.75
CA ILE A 23 4.69 -12.75 -10.05
C ILE A 23 4.49 -14.11 -10.69
N ARG A 24 5.58 -14.82 -10.99
CA ARG A 24 5.54 -16.24 -11.35
C ARG A 24 6.05 -17.02 -10.15
N TYR A 25 5.22 -17.92 -9.64
CA TYR A 25 5.57 -18.76 -8.51
C TYR A 25 5.23 -20.23 -8.77
N LYS A 26 6.01 -21.14 -8.18
CA LYS A 26 5.71 -22.59 -8.25
C LYS A 26 4.67 -23.02 -7.22
N ASN A 27 4.70 -22.40 -6.04
CA ASN A 27 3.82 -22.71 -4.92
C ASN A 27 3.34 -21.41 -4.25
N THR A 28 2.03 -21.30 -4.02
CA THR A 28 1.42 -20.15 -3.32
C THR A 28 1.78 -20.07 -1.84
N ASN A 29 2.16 -21.20 -1.23
CA ASN A 29 2.22 -21.36 0.22
C ASN A 29 3.65 -21.37 0.78
N GLU A 30 4.66 -21.60 -0.04
CA GLU A 30 6.07 -21.73 0.36
C GLU A 30 6.96 -20.97 -0.61
N TYR A 31 7.97 -20.27 -0.10
CA TYR A 31 8.96 -19.57 -0.92
C TYR A 31 9.73 -20.61 -1.76
N ASP A 32 9.85 -20.35 -3.05
CA ASP A 32 10.74 -21.10 -3.94
C ASP A 32 11.80 -20.13 -4.47
N PRO A 33 13.10 -20.48 -4.42
CA PRO A 33 14.16 -19.60 -4.91
C PRO A 33 14.08 -19.30 -6.41
N ASP A 34 13.26 -20.04 -7.18
CA ASP A 34 13.02 -19.78 -8.60
C ASP A 34 11.76 -18.92 -8.86
N ASP A 35 11.10 -18.44 -7.82
CA ASP A 35 10.00 -17.49 -7.96
C ASP A 35 10.52 -16.16 -8.50
N THR A 36 9.75 -15.53 -9.40
CA THR A 36 10.18 -14.31 -10.09
C THR A 36 9.14 -13.21 -10.00
N LEU A 37 9.61 -12.00 -9.74
CA LEU A 37 8.84 -10.77 -9.87
C LEU A 37 8.96 -10.26 -11.30
N ILE A 38 7.83 -9.90 -11.90
CA ILE A 38 7.76 -9.23 -13.19
C ILE A 38 7.47 -7.76 -12.94
N TYR A 39 8.36 -6.89 -13.38
CA TYR A 39 8.23 -5.44 -13.22
C TYR A 39 8.64 -4.70 -14.49
N TYR A 40 8.19 -3.45 -14.60
CA TYR A 40 8.68 -2.50 -15.59
C TYR A 40 9.61 -1.52 -14.89
N ASP A 41 10.82 -1.33 -15.41
CA ASP A 41 11.74 -0.34 -14.85
C ASP A 41 11.38 1.09 -15.28
N LEU A 42 10.46 1.25 -16.24
CA LEU A 42 9.99 2.51 -16.82
C LEU A 42 11.06 3.29 -17.62
N TYR A 43 12.30 2.80 -17.70
CA TYR A 43 13.38 3.39 -18.50
C TYR A 43 13.51 2.74 -19.87
N VAL A 44 13.12 1.48 -19.98
CA VAL A 44 13.10 0.76 -21.25
C VAL A 44 11.76 0.06 -21.44
N ASP A 45 11.25 0.08 -22.67
CA ASP A 45 10.01 -0.62 -23.05
C ASP A 45 10.24 -2.14 -23.14
N ARG A 46 10.61 -2.74 -22.03
CA ARG A 46 10.75 -4.19 -21.85
C ARG A 46 10.41 -4.59 -20.42
N LYS A 47 9.94 -5.82 -20.28
CA LYS A 47 9.69 -6.46 -18.98
C LYS A 47 10.99 -6.97 -18.39
N PHE A 48 11.14 -6.83 -17.08
CA PHE A 48 12.22 -7.45 -16.33
C PHE A 48 11.65 -8.56 -15.45
N GLU A 49 12.41 -9.65 -15.34
CA GLU A 49 12.16 -10.74 -14.40
C GLU A 49 13.33 -10.78 -13.42
N GLY A 50 13.05 -10.68 -12.13
CA GLY A 50 14.05 -10.78 -11.07
C GLY A 50 13.65 -11.80 -10.01
N THR A 51 14.59 -12.62 -9.58
CA THR A 51 14.45 -13.44 -8.37
C THR A 51 14.68 -12.56 -7.16
N LEU A 52 13.69 -12.48 -6.28
CA LEU A 52 13.79 -11.77 -5.01
C LEU A 52 14.31 -12.73 -3.93
N SER A 53 15.06 -12.22 -2.97
CA SER A 53 15.46 -13.00 -1.80
C SER A 53 14.24 -13.44 -0.98
N GLU A 54 14.41 -14.47 -0.14
CA GLU A 54 13.35 -14.97 0.76
C GLU A 54 12.71 -13.85 1.60
N ASP A 55 13.50 -12.88 2.04
CA ASP A 55 13.04 -11.73 2.83
C ASP A 55 12.20 -10.73 2.00
N GLU A 56 12.56 -10.51 0.74
CA GLU A 56 11.85 -9.62 -0.21
C GLU A 56 10.57 -10.28 -0.74
N MET A 57 10.62 -11.58 -1.05
CA MET A 57 9.46 -12.38 -1.42
C MET A 57 8.52 -12.60 -0.25
N GLY A 58 9.03 -12.83 0.95
CA GLY A 58 8.23 -12.95 2.17
C GLY A 58 7.48 -11.64 2.47
N SER A 59 8.09 -10.50 2.18
CA SER A 59 7.45 -9.17 2.30
C SER A 59 6.39 -8.94 1.22
N THR A 60 6.66 -9.32 -0.03
CA THR A 60 5.73 -9.18 -1.17
C THR A 60 4.53 -10.13 -1.05
N ARG A 61 4.75 -11.40 -0.64
CA ARG A 61 3.70 -12.40 -0.40
C ARG A 61 2.86 -12.09 0.82
N LYS A 62 3.43 -11.53 1.90
CA LYS A 62 2.66 -11.04 3.06
C LYS A 62 1.71 -9.90 2.68
N MET A 63 1.98 -9.14 1.61
CA MET A 63 1.02 -8.15 1.11
C MET A 63 -0.12 -8.82 0.33
N ILE A 64 0.15 -9.87 -0.46
CA ILE A 64 -0.85 -10.51 -1.34
C ILE A 64 -1.73 -11.52 -0.58
N SER A 65 -1.17 -12.38 0.29
CA SER A 65 -1.99 -13.36 1.04
C SER A 65 -2.82 -12.75 2.16
N ARG A 66 -2.47 -11.55 2.64
CA ARG A 66 -3.25 -10.80 3.64
C ARG A 66 -4.47 -10.06 3.06
N GLN A 67 -4.64 -10.02 1.73
CA GLN A 67 -5.81 -9.37 1.10
C GLN A 67 -7.13 -10.13 1.27
N MET A 68 -7.13 -11.36 1.80
CA MET A 68 -8.32 -12.24 1.72
C MET A 68 -9.14 -12.42 3.00
N ASN A 69 -8.78 -11.83 4.15
CA ASN A 69 -9.58 -12.00 5.39
C ASN A 69 -9.87 -10.67 6.10
N ALA A 70 -11.10 -10.18 5.95
CA ALA A 70 -11.64 -9.02 6.66
C ALA A 70 -11.68 -9.20 8.20
N CYS A 71 -11.60 -10.43 8.71
CA CYS A 71 -11.65 -10.75 10.15
C CYS A 71 -10.40 -10.34 10.94
N ASP A 72 -9.28 -10.03 10.28
CA ASP A 72 -8.04 -9.56 10.93
C ASP A 72 -8.00 -8.03 11.12
N GLY A 73 -9.11 -7.34 10.81
CA GLY A 73 -9.22 -5.88 10.89
C GLY A 73 -8.42 -5.14 9.81
N ARG A 74 -7.95 -5.83 8.76
CA ARG A 74 -7.19 -5.23 7.65
C ARG A 74 -8.05 -5.24 6.40
N ILE A 75 -8.52 -4.05 6.01
CA ILE A 75 -9.32 -3.88 4.80
C ILE A 75 -8.39 -3.57 3.62
N PRO A 76 -8.51 -4.28 2.49
CA PRO A 76 -7.69 -4.03 1.31
C PRO A 76 -7.99 -2.65 0.74
N LEU A 77 -6.92 -1.97 0.32
CA LEU A 77 -7.00 -0.66 -0.31
C LEU A 77 -5.95 -0.52 -1.42
N GLU A 78 -6.21 0.41 -2.32
CA GLU A 78 -5.32 0.88 -3.37
C GLU A 78 -5.18 2.39 -3.29
N VAL A 79 -4.00 2.91 -3.62
CA VAL A 79 -3.74 4.34 -3.71
C VAL A 79 -3.31 4.65 -5.13
N THR A 80 -3.91 5.69 -5.71
CA THR A 80 -3.51 6.26 -7.00
C THR A 80 -3.19 7.73 -6.82
N VAL A 81 -2.32 8.27 -7.67
CA VAL A 81 -1.95 9.69 -7.65
C VAL A 81 -2.29 10.36 -8.98
N SER A 82 -2.66 11.64 -8.94
CA SER A 82 -3.15 12.35 -10.13
C SER A 82 -2.12 12.58 -11.23
N LYS A 83 -0.83 12.53 -10.91
CA LYS A 83 0.28 12.76 -11.83
C LYS A 83 1.54 12.07 -11.32
N TRP A 84 2.42 11.74 -12.27
CA TRP A 84 3.69 11.06 -12.06
C TRP A 84 4.89 11.95 -12.39
N ASP A 85 4.70 13.27 -12.41
CA ASP A 85 5.76 14.21 -12.75
C ASP A 85 6.80 14.22 -11.62
N GLU A 86 7.94 13.57 -11.81
CA GLU A 86 9.04 13.64 -10.86
C GLU A 86 9.78 14.98 -11.00
N PRO A 87 10.17 15.63 -9.88
CA PRO A 87 10.98 16.84 -9.95
C PRO A 87 12.34 16.53 -10.57
N ASN A 88 12.82 17.38 -11.47
CA ASN A 88 14.13 17.21 -12.05
C ASN A 88 15.23 17.65 -11.08
N LEU A 89 15.85 16.67 -10.40
CA LEU A 89 16.91 16.90 -9.43
C LEU A 89 18.16 17.54 -10.05
N ALA A 90 18.44 17.32 -11.34
CA ALA A 90 19.58 17.93 -12.02
C ALA A 90 19.42 19.46 -12.16
N PHE A 91 18.20 19.97 -12.09
CA PHE A 91 17.89 21.39 -12.10
C PHE A 91 17.51 21.95 -10.71
N ASN A 92 17.69 21.18 -9.64
CA ASN A 92 17.23 21.53 -8.29
C ASN A 92 15.75 21.92 -8.24
N GLU A 93 14.90 21.23 -9.01
CA GLU A 93 13.46 21.49 -8.97
C GLU A 93 12.87 21.11 -7.61
N ASP A 94 11.91 21.92 -7.17
CA ASP A 94 11.20 21.67 -5.93
C ASP A 94 10.28 20.44 -6.05
N PRO A 95 10.10 19.67 -4.97
CA PRO A 95 9.15 18.57 -4.93
C PRO A 95 7.75 19.01 -5.30
N ILE A 96 7.07 18.19 -6.10
CA ILE A 96 5.70 18.46 -6.49
C ILE A 96 4.71 17.91 -5.48
N GLU A 97 3.54 18.52 -5.45
CA GLU A 97 2.39 18.03 -4.71
C GLU A 97 1.44 17.27 -5.64
N MET A 98 1.06 16.06 -5.22
CA MET A 98 0.17 15.16 -5.95
C MET A 98 -1.16 15.00 -5.20
N ASP A 99 -2.26 14.85 -5.95
CA ASP A 99 -3.54 14.44 -5.39
C ASP A 99 -3.54 12.93 -5.19
N GLY A 100 -3.91 12.47 -4.00
CA GLY A 100 -4.04 11.05 -3.68
C GLY A 100 -5.50 10.61 -3.70
N ILE A 101 -5.79 9.51 -4.38
CA ILE A 101 -7.09 8.84 -4.36
C ILE A 101 -6.89 7.45 -3.75
N VAL A 102 -7.60 7.18 -2.66
CA VAL A 102 -7.61 5.89 -1.98
C VAL A 102 -8.90 5.15 -2.30
N THR A 103 -8.79 3.97 -2.90
CA THR A 103 -9.93 3.08 -3.14
C THR A 103 -9.86 1.94 -2.15
N VAL A 104 -10.90 1.79 -1.32
CA VAL A 104 -11.05 0.71 -0.35
C VAL A 104 -12.01 -0.32 -0.91
N TYR A 105 -11.71 -1.62 -0.74
CA TYR A 105 -12.48 -2.72 -1.32
C TYR A 105 -12.94 -3.71 -0.25
N ASN A 106 -13.86 -4.61 -0.65
CA ASN A 106 -14.41 -5.68 0.19
C ASN A 106 -15.09 -5.14 1.47
N LEU A 107 -15.83 -4.04 1.32
CA LEU A 107 -16.60 -3.44 2.39
C LEU A 107 -17.94 -4.15 2.58
N ASN A 108 -18.36 -4.22 3.84
CA ASN A 108 -19.69 -4.66 4.22
C ASN A 108 -20.60 -3.43 4.28
N ILE A 109 -21.61 -3.38 3.43
CA ILE A 109 -22.59 -2.28 3.40
C ILE A 109 -23.24 -2.13 4.78
N GLY A 110 -23.34 -0.90 5.25
CA GLY A 110 -23.85 -0.53 6.57
C GLY A 110 -22.80 -0.55 7.68
N SER A 111 -21.62 -1.15 7.47
CA SER A 111 -20.55 -1.13 8.47
C SER A 111 -19.77 0.19 8.43
N THR A 112 -19.31 0.62 9.61
CA THR A 112 -18.47 1.82 9.74
C THR A 112 -16.98 1.45 9.74
N TYR A 113 -16.21 2.19 8.97
CA TYR A 113 -14.78 2.00 8.75
C TYR A 113 -14.00 3.27 9.05
N VAL A 114 -12.73 3.09 9.37
CA VAL A 114 -11.79 4.19 9.62
C VAL A 114 -10.58 4.05 8.72
N LEU A 115 -10.36 5.05 7.87
CA LEU A 115 -9.18 5.22 7.06
C LEU A 115 -8.14 6.04 7.83
N LEU A 116 -6.97 5.46 8.05
CA LEU A 116 -5.84 6.03 8.80
C LEU A 116 -4.72 6.36 7.83
N ARG A 117 -4.14 7.54 7.97
CA ARG A 117 -3.01 8.04 7.16
C ARG A 117 -1.78 8.27 8.04
N TYR A 118 -0.62 7.85 7.56
CA TYR A 118 0.68 7.99 8.22
C TYR A 118 1.70 8.62 7.28
N SER A 119 2.52 9.54 7.76
CA SER A 119 3.64 10.15 7.03
C SER A 119 4.97 9.42 7.28
N SER A 120 4.95 8.37 8.09
CA SER A 120 6.15 7.60 8.46
C SER A 120 5.80 6.12 8.67
N TYR A 121 6.52 5.23 8.00
CA TYR A 121 6.34 3.78 8.16
C TYR A 121 6.63 3.31 9.59
N LYS A 122 7.46 4.04 10.34
CA LYS A 122 7.80 3.70 11.73
C LYS A 122 6.58 3.75 12.66
N ASN A 123 5.57 4.53 12.28
CA ASN A 123 4.34 4.69 13.05
C ASN A 123 3.26 3.69 12.65
N VAL A 124 3.44 2.99 11.51
CA VAL A 124 2.48 2.01 11.02
C VAL A 124 2.65 0.71 11.82
N PRO A 125 1.63 0.27 12.59
CA PRO A 125 1.72 -0.99 13.29
C PRO A 125 1.91 -2.16 12.32
N THR A 126 2.85 -3.05 12.61
CA THR A 126 3.12 -4.26 11.80
C THR A 126 2.27 -5.46 12.26
N LYS A 127 1.75 -5.38 13.48
CA LYS A 127 0.92 -6.38 14.17
C LYS A 127 -0.17 -5.68 14.97
N GLY A 128 -1.22 -6.41 15.31
CA GLY A 128 -2.37 -5.90 16.05
C GLY A 128 -3.69 -6.04 15.28
N ASP A 129 -4.77 -5.91 16.04
CA ASP A 129 -6.16 -5.84 15.58
C ASP A 129 -6.54 -4.38 15.21
N ALA A 130 -7.80 -4.15 14.82
CA ALA A 130 -8.30 -2.82 14.48
C ALA A 130 -8.04 -1.81 15.60
N ASP A 131 -8.21 -2.22 16.86
CA ASP A 131 -7.97 -1.43 18.05
C ASP A 131 -6.52 -0.91 18.15
N ALA A 132 -5.54 -1.77 17.84
CA ALA A 132 -4.14 -1.39 17.81
C ALA A 132 -3.84 -0.33 16.73
N PHE A 133 -4.47 -0.43 15.56
CA PHE A 133 -4.35 0.59 14.51
C PHE A 133 -5.02 1.90 14.91
N MET A 134 -6.22 1.85 15.50
CA MET A 134 -6.94 3.03 15.97
C MET A 134 -6.19 3.81 17.05
N LYS A 135 -5.45 3.11 17.92
CA LYS A 135 -4.62 3.71 18.99
C LYS A 135 -3.21 4.09 18.54
N SER A 136 -2.84 3.81 17.28
CA SER A 136 -1.51 4.10 16.75
C SER A 136 -1.30 5.60 16.48
N LEU A 137 -0.04 6.00 16.29
CA LEU A 137 0.36 7.38 16.00
C LEU A 137 0.13 7.74 14.52
N HIS A 138 -1.13 7.76 14.10
CA HIS A 138 -1.56 8.20 12.78
C HIS A 138 -1.66 9.73 12.71
N ASP A 139 -1.39 10.32 11.54
CA ASP A 139 -1.41 11.76 11.32
C ASP A 139 -2.80 12.31 10.98
N PHE A 140 -3.67 11.42 10.49
CA PHE A 140 -5.02 11.75 10.11
C PHE A 140 -5.90 10.49 10.11
N LYS A 141 -7.17 10.67 10.45
CA LYS A 141 -8.21 9.64 10.39
C LYS A 141 -9.47 10.18 9.70
N HIS A 142 -10.13 9.32 8.94
CA HIS A 142 -11.40 9.58 8.28
C HIS A 142 -12.36 8.43 8.54
N GLU A 143 -13.52 8.73 9.11
CA GLU A 143 -14.56 7.75 9.44
C GLU A 143 -15.64 7.80 8.36
N PHE A 144 -16.08 6.63 7.87
CA PHE A 144 -17.13 6.53 6.86
C PHE A 144 -17.94 5.25 7.03
N THR A 145 -19.24 5.32 6.70
CA THR A 145 -20.11 4.14 6.64
C THR A 145 -20.20 3.68 5.20
N ALA A 146 -19.97 2.39 4.95
CA ALA A 146 -20.00 1.84 3.60
C ALA A 146 -21.44 1.77 3.07
N ASP A 147 -21.72 2.46 1.96
CA ASP A 147 -22.96 2.34 1.19
C ASP A 147 -22.83 1.37 0.00
N ASP A 148 -21.60 1.04 -0.38
CA ASP A 148 -21.24 0.04 -1.38
C ASP A 148 -20.09 -0.86 -0.87
N THR A 149 -19.76 -1.89 -1.63
CA THR A 149 -18.64 -2.83 -1.44
C THR A 149 -17.27 -2.20 -1.69
N SER A 150 -17.23 -0.96 -2.18
CA SER A 150 -16.03 -0.16 -2.35
C SER A 150 -16.26 1.30 -1.94
N TYR A 151 -15.20 1.99 -1.56
CA TYR A 151 -15.25 3.40 -1.17
C TYR A 151 -14.07 4.16 -1.76
N ILE A 152 -14.35 5.30 -2.39
CA ILE A 152 -13.34 6.19 -2.95
C ILE A 152 -13.18 7.39 -2.03
N TYR A 153 -11.94 7.61 -1.59
CA TYR A 153 -11.56 8.74 -0.75
C TYR A 153 -10.51 9.58 -1.48
N GLU A 154 -10.82 10.84 -1.72
CA GLU A 154 -9.85 11.83 -2.19
C GLU A 154 -9.14 12.44 -0.97
N ASP A 155 -7.81 12.25 -0.88
CA ASP A 155 -7.04 12.79 0.23
C ASP A 155 -6.92 14.32 0.11
N PRO A 156 -7.52 15.10 1.04
CA PRO A 156 -7.41 16.56 1.02
C PRO A 156 -5.99 17.03 1.32
N LYS A 157 -5.12 16.16 1.88
CA LYS A 157 -3.69 16.43 2.07
C LYS A 157 -2.91 15.90 0.88
N LYS A 158 -2.30 16.82 0.13
CA LYS A 158 -1.40 16.48 -0.96
C LYS A 158 -0.28 15.54 -0.51
N ILE A 159 0.14 14.67 -1.42
CA ILE A 159 1.26 13.76 -1.24
C ILE A 159 2.49 14.44 -1.88
N PRO A 160 3.51 14.82 -1.09
CA PRO A 160 4.73 15.38 -1.65
C PRO A 160 5.53 14.28 -2.36
N SER A 161 6.10 14.58 -3.53
CA SER A 161 6.98 13.62 -4.24
C SER A 161 8.23 13.26 -3.44
N LYS A 162 8.70 14.12 -2.54
CA LYS A 162 9.85 13.86 -1.64
C LYS A 162 9.53 13.11 -0.35
N GLY A 163 8.42 12.38 -0.29
CA GLY A 163 7.94 11.79 0.95
C GLY A 163 7.24 10.45 0.76
N SER A 164 6.84 9.87 1.88
CA SER A 164 6.07 8.63 1.88
C SER A 164 4.80 8.82 2.71
N VAL A 165 3.69 8.34 2.17
CA VAL A 165 2.41 8.30 2.87
C VAL A 165 1.91 6.87 2.86
N TYR A 166 1.41 6.42 4.00
CA TYR A 166 0.90 5.07 4.19
C TYR A 166 -0.56 5.15 4.63
N TYR A 167 -1.37 4.23 4.12
CA TYR A 167 -2.77 4.13 4.49
C TYR A 167 -3.08 2.76 5.11
N ARG A 168 -4.00 2.76 6.07
CA ARG A 168 -4.64 1.56 6.62
C ARG A 168 -6.12 1.83 6.76
N CYS A 169 -6.95 0.90 6.30
CA CYS A 169 -8.37 0.95 6.57
C CYS A 169 -8.73 -0.20 7.52
N VAL A 170 -9.49 0.11 8.57
CA VAL A 170 -9.91 -0.83 9.60
C VAL A 170 -11.42 -0.70 9.83
N LEU A 171 -12.06 -1.80 10.23
CA LEU A 171 -13.44 -1.78 10.70
C LEU A 171 -13.50 -1.08 12.06
N GLN A 172 -14.48 -0.19 12.26
CA GLN A 172 -14.69 0.45 13.56
C GLN A 172 -15.31 -0.57 14.55
N PRO A 173 -14.72 -0.79 15.74
CA PRO A 173 -15.15 -1.85 16.66
C PRO A 173 -16.57 -1.75 17.27
N ASP A 174 -17.36 -0.72 17.01
CA ASP A 174 -18.57 -0.44 17.80
C ASP A 174 -19.91 -0.93 17.20
N GLU A 175 -19.89 -1.78 16.17
CA GLU A 175 -21.12 -2.41 15.63
C GLU A 175 -21.10 -3.94 15.60
N CYS A 176 -20.29 -4.57 16.45
CA CYS A 176 -20.48 -5.99 16.78
C CYS A 176 -21.62 -6.13 17.81
N LEU A 177 -22.85 -5.73 17.44
CA LEU A 177 -24.03 -6.05 18.23
C LEU A 177 -24.28 -7.56 18.16
N SER A 178 -23.88 -8.27 19.22
CA SER A 178 -24.66 -9.35 19.82
C SER A 178 -25.38 -10.27 18.81
N THR A 179 -24.66 -11.13 18.10
CA THR A 179 -25.20 -12.44 17.65
C THR A 179 -24.06 -13.35 17.21
N CYS A 180 -23.39 -13.94 18.21
CA CYS A 180 -22.82 -15.28 18.09
C CYS A 180 -23.73 -16.24 18.84
#